data_AF-A0A672NPY0-F1
#
_entry.id   AF-A0A672NPY0-F1
#
_cell.length_a   1.000
_cell.length_b   1.000
_cell.length_c   1.000
_cell.angle_alpha   90.00
_cell.angle_beta   90.00
_cell.angle_gamma   90.00
#
_symmetry.space_group_name_H-M   'P 1'
#
loop_
_entity.id
_entity.type
_entity.pdbx_description
1 polymer ?
#
loop_
_entity_poly.entity_id
_entity_poly.type
_entity_poly.pdbx_seq_one_letter_code
_entity_poly.pdbx_strand_id
1 'polypeptide(L)'
;MSFLPSSIMATGSSSVRILIKGGRVVNDDVTQEADVYIESGLIQQVGRDLMVPGGAKVIDASGKLVIPGGIDSSVHLQQTFMNANTQDDFYSGTKNGELVHEGAKEALDLGISGPEGMEISRPEELEAEATHRAITIANRAHCPVYLVNVSSVSAADVIAAARMQGKVVHAETTLAHSALCGMHYYHQDWAHAAAHVIAPPLRLDPSTPDCLMGLLGNDIINVVASDHRAFNTKQKAMGKEDFTKIPHGAAGVEDRMSIIWERGVAAGKMDENRFVAVTSSNAAKIYNLYPRKGRIVPGADADVVVWDPDASRTISASSQVQGGDFNLYEGQRCRGVPLVTISRGRLVCESGVFTCAQGSGRFYPMRSFPDFLYKKMVQREKTQRLRAVDRAPYSGDIAAVNNSIRKESATPEGDVPMRASTRHAGVRDLHESSFSLSGAQVDDHIPKRSSARILAPPGGRSSGIW
;
A
#
# COMPACT_ATOMS: atom_id res chain seq x y z
N MET A 1 -26.09 36.47 51.27
CA MET A 1 -24.68 36.04 51.24
C MET A 1 -24.67 34.53 51.08
N SER A 2 -24.18 34.03 49.94
CA SER A 2 -23.98 32.60 49.69
C SER A 2 -22.72 32.46 48.85
N PHE A 3 -21.65 31.97 49.47
CA PHE A 3 -20.37 31.77 48.81
C PHE A 3 -20.48 30.61 47.80
N LEU A 4 -20.21 30.89 46.53
CA LEU A 4 -19.89 29.86 45.55
C LEU A 4 -18.44 29.42 45.78
N PRO A 5 -18.14 28.11 45.86
CA PRO A 5 -16.77 27.64 45.96
C PRO A 5 -16.03 27.87 44.64
N SER A 6 -14.80 28.36 44.74
CA SER A 6 -13.92 28.67 43.62
C SER A 6 -13.79 27.50 42.64
N SER A 7 -13.90 27.78 41.35
CA SER A 7 -13.60 26.78 40.31
C SER A 7 -12.18 26.26 40.49
N ILE A 8 -12.03 24.94 40.60
CA ILE A 8 -10.74 24.28 40.51
C ILE A 8 -10.13 24.66 39.15
N MET A 9 -9.09 25.49 39.17
CA MET A 9 -8.28 25.72 37.98
C MET A 9 -7.72 24.37 37.55
N ALA A 10 -8.12 23.90 36.37
CA ALA A 10 -7.46 22.77 35.74
C ALA A 10 -5.98 23.12 35.63
N THR A 11 -5.14 22.39 36.36
CA THR A 11 -3.69 22.57 36.33
C THR A 11 -3.24 22.36 34.90
N GLY A 12 -2.77 23.45 34.27
CA GLY A 12 -2.37 23.41 32.87
C GLY A 12 -1.30 22.36 32.67
N SER A 13 -1.58 21.34 31.86
CA SER A 13 -0.54 20.48 31.30
C SER A 13 0.49 21.39 30.69
N SER A 14 1.71 21.39 31.23
CA SER A 14 2.81 22.16 30.64
C SER A 14 2.93 21.76 29.17
N SER A 15 2.80 22.74 28.26
CA SER A 15 2.99 22.50 26.85
C SER A 15 4.45 22.06 26.66
N VAL A 16 4.66 20.87 26.13
CA VAL A 16 6.00 20.45 25.71
C VAL A 16 6.38 21.39 24.56
N ARG A 17 7.44 22.16 24.77
CA ARG A 17 7.97 23.15 23.85
C ARG A 17 9.34 22.68 23.40
N ILE A 18 9.57 22.64 22.09
CA ILE A 18 10.81 22.17 21.48
C ILE A 18 11.27 23.23 20.47
N LEU A 19 12.56 23.56 20.49
CA LEU A 19 13.22 24.34 19.45
C LEU A 19 14.28 23.46 18.79
N ILE A 20 14.11 23.16 17.51
CA ILE A 20 15.16 22.57 16.68
C ILE A 20 15.96 23.73 16.10
N LYS A 21 17.27 23.80 16.36
CA LYS A 21 18.12 24.97 16.03
C LYS A 21 19.26 24.62 15.08
N GLY A 22 19.56 25.49 14.11
CA GLY A 22 20.75 25.39 13.24
C GLY A 22 20.66 24.37 12.10
N GLY A 23 19.47 23.82 11.84
CA GLY A 23 19.26 22.78 10.82
C GLY A 23 18.91 23.30 9.43
N ARG A 24 19.03 22.43 8.43
CA ARG A 24 18.44 22.62 7.09
C ARG A 24 17.04 21.99 7.07
N VAL A 25 15.99 22.79 7.03
CA VAL A 25 14.63 22.32 6.78
C VAL A 25 14.51 21.89 5.32
N VAL A 26 14.16 20.63 5.10
CA VAL A 26 13.99 20.02 3.77
C VAL A 26 12.53 19.65 3.60
N ASN A 27 11.85 20.33 2.68
CA ASN A 27 10.52 19.95 2.20
C ASN A 27 10.63 19.34 0.79
N ASP A 28 9.50 18.89 0.24
CA ASP A 28 9.41 18.30 -1.10
C ASP A 28 9.62 19.27 -2.26
N ASP A 29 9.72 20.57 -1.99
CA ASP A 29 9.89 21.66 -2.94
C ASP A 29 11.18 22.49 -2.75
N VAL A 30 11.70 22.59 -1.52
CA VAL A 30 12.88 23.42 -1.22
C VAL A 30 13.61 22.98 0.05
N THR A 31 14.92 23.17 0.05
CA THR A 31 15.78 23.14 1.25
C THR A 31 16.15 24.56 1.67
N GLN A 32 16.02 24.87 2.96
CA GLN A 32 16.41 26.16 3.54
C GLN A 32 16.97 26.01 4.96
N GLU A 33 17.95 26.84 5.33
CA GLU A 33 18.39 26.94 6.73
C GLU A 33 17.32 27.62 7.58
N ALA A 34 16.81 26.93 8.59
CA ALA A 34 15.82 27.45 9.52
C ALA A 34 15.79 26.67 10.84
N ASP A 35 15.56 27.40 11.92
CA ASP A 35 15.11 26.85 13.19
C ASP A 35 13.60 26.48 13.07
N VAL A 36 13.15 25.51 13.86
CA VAL A 36 11.75 25.06 13.92
C VAL A 36 11.28 25.08 15.37
N TYR A 37 10.29 25.93 15.67
CA TYR A 37 9.66 26.00 16.99
C TYR A 37 8.36 25.16 17.02
N ILE A 38 8.26 24.29 18.01
CA ILE A 38 7.17 23.34 18.21
C ILE A 38 6.54 23.60 19.58
N GLU A 39 5.22 23.71 19.62
CA GLU A 39 4.43 23.82 20.85
C GLU A 39 3.06 23.18 20.68
N SER A 40 2.57 22.53 21.74
CA SER A 40 1.23 21.91 21.80
C SER A 40 0.96 20.89 20.69
N GLY A 41 2.02 20.24 20.19
CA GLY A 41 1.94 19.22 19.16
C GLY A 41 1.91 19.73 17.72
N LEU A 42 2.07 21.04 17.51
CA LEU A 42 2.11 21.69 16.20
C LEU A 42 3.43 22.43 15.99
N ILE A 43 3.84 22.56 14.73
CA ILE A 43 4.88 23.51 14.33
C ILE A 43 4.27 24.91 14.40
N GLN A 44 4.87 25.80 15.18
CA GLN A 44 4.39 27.17 15.37
C GLN A 44 5.12 28.16 14.47
N GLN A 45 6.44 28.01 14.33
CA GLN A 45 7.29 28.91 13.55
C GLN A 45 8.39 28.13 12.85
N VAL A 46 8.76 28.58 11.65
CA VAL A 46 9.90 28.11 10.87
C VAL A 46 10.61 29.36 10.35
N GLY A 47 11.89 29.52 10.65
CA GLY A 47 12.65 30.72 10.27
C GLY A 47 14.04 30.76 10.89
N ARG A 48 14.87 31.73 10.51
CA ARG A 48 16.20 31.90 11.12
C ARG A 48 16.11 32.64 12.45
N ASP A 49 16.98 32.27 13.39
CA ASP A 49 17.18 32.94 14.69
C ASP A 49 15.88 33.21 15.47
N LEU A 50 15.06 32.17 15.62
CA LEU A 50 13.75 32.29 16.26
C LEU A 50 13.87 32.66 17.75
N MET A 51 13.27 33.79 18.13
CA MET A 51 13.05 34.14 19.54
C MET A 51 11.83 33.37 20.07
N VAL A 52 12.09 32.35 20.89
CA VAL A 52 11.05 31.49 21.47
C VAL A 52 10.88 31.70 22.98
N PRO A 53 9.70 31.46 23.56
CA PRO A 53 9.49 31.55 25.01
C PRO A 53 10.40 30.61 25.80
N GLY A 54 10.99 31.11 26.89
CA GLY A 54 11.96 30.37 27.71
C GLY A 54 11.44 29.05 28.29
N GLY A 55 12.32 28.06 28.42
CA GLY A 55 12.00 26.72 28.92
C GLY A 55 11.57 25.70 27.84
N ALA A 56 11.82 25.98 26.56
CA ALA A 56 11.76 24.97 25.50
C ALA A 56 12.99 24.04 25.55
N LYS A 57 12.83 22.74 25.26
CA LYS A 57 13.98 21.86 25.00
C LYS A 57 14.61 22.26 23.66
N VAL A 58 15.87 22.65 23.69
CA VAL A 58 16.64 22.91 22.47
C VAL A 58 17.24 21.61 21.95
N ILE A 59 17.13 21.37 20.65
CA ILE A 59 17.74 20.26 19.93
C ILE A 59 18.66 20.90 18.89
N ASP A 60 19.95 20.60 18.99
CA ASP A 60 20.94 21.05 18.01
C ASP A 60 20.84 20.20 16.74
N ALA A 61 20.57 20.85 15.62
CA ALA A 61 20.50 20.27 14.29
C ALA A 61 21.61 20.82 13.37
N SER A 62 22.70 21.36 13.93
CA SER A 62 23.84 21.88 13.17
C SER A 62 24.42 20.84 12.21
N GLY A 63 24.42 21.17 10.92
CA GLY A 63 24.82 20.26 9.84
C GLY A 63 23.87 19.08 9.62
N LYS A 64 22.65 19.10 10.18
CA LYS A 64 21.62 18.06 10.03
C LYS A 64 20.46 18.57 9.17
N LEU A 65 19.66 17.64 8.67
CA LEU A 65 18.41 17.93 8.00
C LEU A 65 17.25 17.86 9.00
N VAL A 66 16.23 18.69 8.79
CA VAL A 66 14.98 18.70 9.53
C VAL A 66 13.87 18.38 8.54
N ILE A 67 13.46 17.11 8.52
CA ILE A 67 12.52 16.56 7.53
C ILE A 67 11.16 16.25 8.19
N PRO A 68 10.06 16.24 7.42
CA PRO A 68 8.81 15.65 7.88
C PRO A 68 9.02 14.19 8.30
N GLY A 69 8.31 13.75 9.35
CA GLY A 69 8.28 12.33 9.71
C GLY A 69 7.77 11.48 8.54
N GLY A 70 8.49 10.39 8.24
CA GLY A 70 8.12 9.48 7.17
C GLY A 70 6.73 8.88 7.37
N ILE A 71 5.93 8.85 6.30
CA ILE A 71 4.62 8.21 6.27
C ILE A 71 4.79 6.87 5.56
N ASP A 72 4.45 5.79 6.24
CA ASP A 72 4.38 4.46 5.64
C ASP A 72 2.93 4.15 5.28
N SER A 73 2.70 3.69 4.06
CA SER A 73 1.39 3.60 3.41
C SER A 73 0.85 2.18 3.35
N SER A 74 1.74 1.18 3.40
CA SER A 74 1.38 -0.23 3.60
C SER A 74 2.11 -0.80 4.82
N VAL A 75 1.34 -1.09 5.88
CA VAL A 75 1.81 -1.79 7.08
C VAL A 75 0.73 -2.73 7.59
N HIS A 76 1.14 -3.92 8.03
CA HIS A 76 0.26 -5.02 8.41
C HIS A 76 0.48 -5.42 9.88
N LEU A 77 0.28 -4.43 10.78
CA LEU A 77 0.52 -4.57 12.22
C LEU A 77 -0.51 -5.45 12.91
N GLN A 78 -0.06 -6.53 13.57
CA GLN A 78 -0.93 -7.61 14.07
C GLN A 78 -1.88 -8.15 12.99
N GLN A 79 -1.57 -7.88 11.70
CA GLN A 79 -2.35 -8.43 10.62
C GLN A 79 -2.19 -9.93 10.67
N THR A 80 -3.29 -10.51 10.34
CA THR A 80 -3.62 -11.87 10.52
C THR A 80 -3.70 -12.31 9.02
N PHE A 81 -2.91 -13.33 8.57
CA PHE A 81 -2.77 -13.82 7.17
C PHE A 81 -2.27 -15.30 7.05
N MET A 82 -2.90 -16.12 6.18
CA MET A 82 -2.50 -17.49 5.76
C MET A 82 -2.28 -18.56 6.88
N ASN A 83 -3.32 -18.91 7.65
CA ASN A 83 -3.35 -19.97 8.68
C ASN A 83 -2.34 -19.90 9.85
N ALA A 84 -1.34 -19.02 9.82
CA ALA A 84 -1.32 -18.08 10.93
C ALA A 84 -2.69 -17.37 10.88
N ASN A 85 -3.33 -17.08 12.03
CA ASN A 85 -4.38 -16.04 12.15
C ASN A 85 -4.16 -15.05 11.00
N THR A 86 -5.01 -14.74 9.98
CA THR A 86 -6.47 -14.70 9.75
C THR A 86 -7.11 -15.99 9.29
N GLN A 87 -8.43 -15.88 9.28
CA GLN A 87 -9.28 -16.41 8.22
C GLN A 87 -9.80 -15.21 7.36
N ASP A 88 -9.72 -15.34 6.04
CA ASP A 88 -10.10 -14.41 4.93
C ASP A 88 -8.94 -13.70 4.18
N ASP A 89 -9.01 -13.69 2.84
CA ASP A 89 -7.99 -13.18 1.91
C ASP A 89 -8.55 -12.47 0.65
N PHE A 90 -7.66 -12.01 -0.24
CA PHE A 90 -7.97 -11.30 -1.49
C PHE A 90 -8.20 -12.23 -2.70
N TYR A 91 -8.24 -13.57 -2.51
CA TYR A 91 -8.15 -14.59 -3.57
C TYR A 91 -9.24 -14.49 -4.65
N SER A 92 -10.42 -13.98 -4.31
CA SER A 92 -11.57 -13.83 -5.22
C SER A 92 -11.63 -12.51 -6.00
N GLY A 93 -10.75 -11.55 -5.73
CA GLY A 93 -10.90 -10.15 -6.18
C GLY A 93 -10.24 -9.79 -7.52
N THR A 94 -9.20 -10.51 -7.95
CA THR A 94 -8.40 -10.12 -9.13
C THR A 94 -8.18 -11.31 -10.08
N LYS A 95 -8.52 -11.13 -11.36
CA LYS A 95 -8.53 -12.23 -12.36
C LYS A 95 -7.21 -12.96 -12.62
N ASN A 96 -6.08 -12.48 -12.08
CA ASN A 96 -4.81 -13.21 -12.19
C ASN A 96 -4.61 -14.21 -11.05
N GLY A 97 -5.55 -14.30 -10.09
CA GLY A 97 -5.62 -15.42 -9.15
C GLY A 97 -5.64 -16.77 -9.86
N GLU A 98 -6.29 -16.87 -11.02
CA GLU A 98 -6.32 -18.10 -11.85
C GLU A 98 -4.93 -18.46 -12.40
N LEU A 99 -4.25 -17.52 -13.07
CA LEU A 99 -2.89 -17.75 -13.61
C LEU A 99 -1.86 -18.00 -12.51
N VAL A 100 -1.97 -17.29 -11.38
CA VAL A 100 -1.15 -17.50 -10.19
C VAL A 100 -1.41 -18.87 -9.55
N HIS A 101 -2.66 -19.34 -9.55
CA HIS A 101 -3.03 -20.65 -9.01
C HIS A 101 -2.48 -21.78 -9.88
N GLU A 102 -2.72 -21.74 -11.19
CA GLU A 102 -2.21 -22.76 -12.12
C GLU A 102 -0.67 -22.74 -12.18
N GLY A 103 -0.02 -21.57 -12.21
CA GLY A 103 1.45 -21.49 -12.17
C GLY A 103 2.05 -22.00 -10.85
N ALA A 104 1.36 -21.83 -9.72
CA ALA A 104 1.79 -22.38 -8.44
C ALA A 104 1.64 -23.91 -8.38
N LYS A 105 0.54 -24.42 -8.94
CA LYS A 105 0.27 -25.86 -9.08
C LYS A 105 1.26 -26.51 -10.04
N GLU A 106 1.54 -25.91 -11.20
CA GLU A 106 2.53 -26.40 -12.16
C GLU A 106 3.93 -26.50 -11.55
N ALA A 107 4.36 -25.47 -10.79
CA ALA A 107 5.64 -25.53 -10.07
C ALA A 107 5.69 -26.71 -9.08
N LEU A 108 4.64 -26.94 -8.30
CA LEU A 108 4.55 -28.07 -7.37
C LEU A 108 4.50 -29.43 -8.09
N ASP A 109 3.76 -29.55 -9.20
CA ASP A 109 3.66 -30.75 -10.02
C ASP A 109 5.01 -31.11 -10.68
N LEU A 110 5.86 -30.11 -10.95
CA LEU A 110 7.26 -30.26 -11.39
C LEU A 110 8.24 -30.59 -10.24
N GLY A 111 7.76 -30.67 -8.99
CA GLY A 111 8.57 -30.95 -7.80
C GLY A 111 9.29 -29.73 -7.22
N ILE A 112 8.96 -28.51 -7.67
CA ILE A 112 9.55 -27.25 -7.18
C ILE A 112 8.75 -26.81 -5.94
N SER A 113 9.15 -27.28 -4.77
CA SER A 113 8.51 -26.96 -3.49
C SER A 113 9.23 -25.90 -2.67
N GLY A 114 10.44 -25.48 -3.07
CA GLY A 114 11.24 -24.49 -2.35
C GLY A 114 10.82 -23.03 -2.63
N PRO A 115 11.35 -22.06 -1.86
CA PRO A 115 10.96 -20.65 -1.96
C PRO A 115 11.12 -20.02 -3.37
N GLU A 116 12.00 -20.56 -4.21
CA GLU A 116 12.15 -20.21 -5.63
C GLU A 116 10.86 -20.40 -6.44
N GLY A 117 10.01 -21.36 -6.05
CA GLY A 117 8.68 -21.53 -6.63
C GLY A 117 7.80 -20.28 -6.51
N MET A 118 8.05 -19.39 -5.54
CA MET A 118 7.33 -18.12 -5.38
C MET A 118 7.50 -17.18 -6.57
N GLU A 119 8.69 -17.15 -7.16
CA GLU A 119 9.05 -16.30 -8.30
C GLU A 119 8.61 -16.97 -9.62
N ILE A 120 8.97 -18.25 -9.78
CA ILE A 120 8.65 -19.08 -10.95
C ILE A 120 7.14 -19.14 -11.22
N SER A 121 6.32 -19.30 -10.18
CA SER A 121 4.85 -19.35 -10.31
C SER A 121 4.18 -18.00 -10.61
N ARG A 122 4.92 -16.89 -10.56
CA ARG A 122 4.40 -15.52 -10.66
C ARG A 122 5.34 -14.58 -11.44
N PRO A 123 5.71 -14.92 -12.70
CA PRO A 123 6.60 -14.08 -13.50
C PRO A 123 6.01 -12.68 -13.74
N GLU A 124 6.84 -11.71 -14.08
CA GLU A 124 6.43 -10.30 -14.07
C GLU A 124 5.35 -9.92 -15.09
N GLU A 125 5.18 -10.70 -16.15
CA GLU A 125 4.08 -10.53 -17.11
C GLU A 125 2.68 -10.63 -16.45
N LEU A 126 2.51 -11.44 -15.40
CA LEU A 126 1.25 -11.53 -14.65
C LEU A 126 0.97 -10.25 -13.84
N GLU A 127 2.01 -9.55 -13.39
CA GLU A 127 1.89 -8.25 -12.72
C GLU A 127 1.60 -7.14 -13.74
N ALA A 128 2.27 -7.17 -14.89
CA ALA A 128 2.09 -6.22 -15.98
C ALA A 128 0.68 -6.30 -16.59
N GLU A 129 0.14 -7.49 -16.82
CA GLU A 129 -1.25 -7.68 -17.28
C GLU A 129 -2.24 -7.14 -16.25
N ALA A 130 -2.09 -7.52 -14.97
CA ALA A 130 -2.99 -7.09 -13.90
C ALA A 130 -3.01 -5.56 -13.79
N THR A 131 -1.82 -4.94 -13.86
CA THR A 131 -1.61 -3.50 -13.85
C THR A 131 -2.29 -2.83 -15.06
N HIS A 132 -2.07 -3.34 -16.26
CA HIS A 132 -2.66 -2.81 -17.50
C HIS A 132 -4.19 -2.89 -17.48
N ARG A 133 -4.74 -4.02 -17.03
CA ARG A 133 -6.17 -4.25 -16.91
C ARG A 133 -6.82 -3.39 -15.83
N ALA A 134 -6.20 -3.26 -14.66
CA ALA A 134 -6.67 -2.38 -13.59
C ALA A 134 -6.73 -0.90 -14.04
N ILE A 135 -5.66 -0.42 -14.68
CA ILE A 135 -5.59 0.92 -15.27
C ILE A 135 -6.67 1.13 -16.34
N THR A 136 -6.90 0.13 -17.19
CA THR A 136 -7.92 0.19 -18.24
C THR A 136 -9.34 0.28 -17.65
N ILE A 137 -9.66 -0.56 -16.66
CA ILE A 137 -10.94 -0.54 -15.95
C ILE A 137 -11.14 0.82 -15.25
N ALA A 138 -10.15 1.28 -14.48
CA ALA A 138 -10.24 2.55 -13.75
C ALA A 138 -10.41 3.76 -14.68
N ASN A 139 -9.67 3.80 -15.80
CA ASN A 139 -9.83 4.83 -16.82
C ASN A 139 -11.21 4.78 -17.51
N ARG A 140 -11.81 3.58 -17.67
CA ARG A 140 -13.18 3.43 -18.18
C ARG A 140 -14.25 3.77 -17.15
N ALA A 141 -13.97 3.62 -15.87
CA ALA A 141 -14.83 3.99 -14.74
C ALA A 141 -14.63 5.46 -14.27
N HIS A 142 -13.76 6.23 -14.94
CA HIS A 142 -13.45 7.62 -14.59
C HIS A 142 -12.95 7.76 -13.12
N CYS A 143 -12.17 6.78 -12.67
CA CYS A 143 -11.66 6.69 -11.30
C CYS A 143 -10.12 6.83 -11.28
N PRO A 144 -9.53 7.64 -10.37
CA PRO A 144 -8.11 7.56 -10.04
C PRO A 144 -7.74 6.17 -9.51
N VAL A 145 -6.66 5.58 -10.01
CA VAL A 145 -6.17 4.28 -9.53
C VAL A 145 -4.80 4.41 -8.85
N TYR A 146 -4.60 3.63 -7.79
CA TYR A 146 -3.36 3.51 -7.04
C TYR A 146 -2.88 2.06 -7.12
N LEU A 147 -1.71 1.83 -7.70
CA LEU A 147 -1.10 0.50 -7.82
C LEU A 147 -0.14 0.32 -6.64
N VAL A 148 -0.36 -0.71 -5.83
CA VAL A 148 0.48 -1.06 -4.68
C VAL A 148 1.53 -2.10 -5.05
N ASN A 149 2.62 -2.14 -4.29
CA ASN A 149 3.68 -3.15 -4.38
C ASN A 149 4.23 -3.41 -5.80
N VAL A 150 4.39 -2.37 -6.63
CA VAL A 150 4.99 -2.48 -7.96
C VAL A 150 6.40 -3.06 -7.83
N SER A 151 6.62 -4.26 -8.37
CA SER A 151 7.86 -5.03 -8.19
C SER A 151 8.70 -5.23 -9.45
N SER A 152 8.13 -5.02 -10.64
CA SER A 152 8.79 -5.28 -11.92
C SER A 152 8.94 -4.05 -12.80
N VAL A 153 9.91 -4.14 -13.72
CA VAL A 153 10.07 -3.15 -14.80
C VAL A 153 8.87 -3.20 -15.74
N SER A 154 8.38 -4.40 -16.12
CA SER A 154 7.21 -4.54 -17.00
C SER A 154 5.94 -3.88 -16.44
N ALA A 155 5.63 -4.02 -15.14
CA ALA A 155 4.50 -3.31 -14.54
C ALA A 155 4.71 -1.79 -14.48
N ALA A 156 5.94 -1.35 -14.22
CA ALA A 156 6.29 0.06 -14.17
C ALA A 156 6.24 0.75 -15.55
N ASP A 157 6.62 0.07 -16.62
CA ASP A 157 6.49 0.55 -18.02
C ASP A 157 5.01 0.74 -18.41
N VAL A 158 4.14 -0.19 -18.00
CA VAL A 158 2.69 -0.05 -18.19
C VAL A 158 2.16 1.20 -17.46
N ILE A 159 2.64 1.48 -16.24
CA ILE A 159 2.29 2.70 -15.48
C ILE A 159 2.83 3.96 -16.18
N ALA A 160 4.06 3.94 -16.67
CA ALA A 160 4.67 5.05 -17.40
C ALA A 160 3.90 5.38 -18.68
N ALA A 161 3.61 4.38 -19.52
CA ALA A 161 2.82 4.52 -20.74
C ALA A 161 1.40 5.04 -20.44
N ALA A 162 0.78 4.57 -19.36
CA ALA A 162 -0.53 5.05 -18.93
C ALA A 162 -0.50 6.53 -18.49
N ARG A 163 0.53 6.95 -17.73
CA ARG A 163 0.72 8.34 -17.31
C ARG A 163 1.00 9.25 -18.51
N MET A 164 1.80 8.81 -19.49
CA MET A 164 2.00 9.52 -20.76
C MET A 164 0.70 9.73 -21.56
N GLN A 165 -0.24 8.78 -21.50
CA GLN A 165 -1.57 8.90 -22.09
C GLN A 165 -2.54 9.79 -21.27
N GLY A 166 -2.06 10.46 -20.21
CA GLY A 166 -2.88 11.31 -19.34
C GLY A 166 -3.89 10.54 -18.48
N LYS A 167 -3.72 9.22 -18.30
CA LYS A 167 -4.54 8.43 -17.37
C LYS A 167 -4.18 8.82 -15.93
N VAL A 168 -5.16 8.82 -15.03
CA VAL A 168 -4.93 9.18 -13.63
C VAL A 168 -4.51 7.94 -12.84
N VAL A 169 -3.21 7.64 -12.96
CA VAL A 169 -2.54 6.49 -12.36
C VAL A 169 -1.48 7.00 -11.38
N HIS A 170 -1.54 6.49 -10.16
CA HIS A 170 -0.53 6.67 -9.12
C HIS A 170 0.00 5.30 -8.70
N ALA A 171 1.23 5.26 -8.21
CA ALA A 171 1.91 3.99 -7.93
C ALA A 171 2.82 4.05 -6.71
N GLU A 172 2.97 2.90 -6.07
CA GLU A 172 3.78 2.63 -4.90
C GLU A 172 4.64 1.38 -5.15
N THR A 173 5.91 1.45 -4.75
CA THR A 173 6.78 0.28 -4.64
C THR A 173 7.14 0.04 -3.17
N THR A 174 7.65 -1.14 -2.85
CA THR A 174 8.10 -1.44 -1.49
C THR A 174 9.60 -1.20 -1.34
N LEU A 175 10.03 -1.08 -0.08
CA LEU A 175 11.43 -1.08 0.30
C LEU A 175 12.19 -2.30 -0.26
N ALA A 176 11.57 -3.48 -0.18
CA ALA A 176 12.21 -4.73 -0.60
C ALA A 176 12.41 -4.73 -2.13
N HIS A 177 11.38 -4.38 -2.91
CA HIS A 177 11.46 -4.33 -4.37
C HIS A 177 12.44 -3.27 -4.89
N SER A 178 12.53 -2.13 -4.21
CA SER A 178 13.43 -1.03 -4.58
C SER A 178 14.86 -1.15 -4.00
N ALA A 179 15.19 -2.23 -3.29
CA ALA A 179 16.52 -2.46 -2.71
C ALA A 179 17.11 -3.88 -2.91
N LEU A 180 16.31 -4.90 -3.26
CA LEU A 180 16.70 -6.32 -3.32
C LEU A 180 16.22 -7.00 -4.60
N CYS A 181 16.97 -8.00 -5.07
CA CYS A 181 16.57 -8.86 -6.19
C CYS A 181 16.20 -10.28 -5.74
N GLY A 182 15.49 -11.01 -6.61
CA GLY A 182 14.97 -12.36 -6.38
C GLY A 182 16.03 -13.45 -6.22
N MET A 183 17.31 -13.15 -6.44
CA MET A 183 18.42 -14.10 -6.25
C MET A 183 18.47 -14.69 -4.83
N HIS A 184 17.90 -13.99 -3.83
CA HIS A 184 17.76 -14.52 -2.47
C HIS A 184 16.86 -15.76 -2.36
N TYR A 185 15.92 -15.98 -3.30
CA TYR A 185 15.10 -17.20 -3.33
C TYR A 185 15.91 -18.46 -3.66
N TYR A 186 17.04 -18.31 -4.37
CA TYR A 186 17.93 -19.39 -4.76
C TYR A 186 19.09 -19.60 -3.77
N HIS A 187 18.99 -19.03 -2.58
CA HIS A 187 19.97 -19.21 -1.52
C HIS A 187 19.93 -20.64 -0.95
N GLN A 188 21.11 -21.22 -0.69
CA GLN A 188 21.23 -22.64 -0.27
C GLN A 188 20.65 -22.92 1.12
N ASP A 189 20.64 -21.93 2.01
CA ASP A 189 19.84 -22.00 3.22
C ASP A 189 18.39 -21.62 2.92
N TRP A 190 17.49 -22.59 3.15
CA TRP A 190 16.05 -22.46 3.02
C TRP A 190 15.48 -21.34 3.90
N ALA A 191 16.01 -21.11 5.11
CA ALA A 191 15.48 -20.10 6.02
C ALA A 191 15.72 -18.68 5.47
N HIS A 192 16.94 -18.39 4.99
CA HIS A 192 17.24 -17.18 4.23
C HIS A 192 16.29 -16.99 3.04
N ALA A 193 16.11 -18.02 2.22
CA ALA A 193 15.27 -17.93 1.02
C ALA A 193 13.79 -17.67 1.37
N ALA A 194 13.25 -18.39 2.36
CA ALA A 194 11.88 -18.22 2.83
C ALA A 194 11.61 -16.86 3.49
N ALA A 195 12.61 -16.26 4.15
CA ALA A 195 12.49 -14.93 4.74
C ALA A 195 12.13 -13.86 3.68
N HIS A 196 12.65 -14.00 2.46
CA HIS A 196 12.40 -13.06 1.35
C HIS A 196 11.06 -13.26 0.63
N VAL A 197 10.25 -14.27 1.00
CA VAL A 197 8.97 -14.58 0.34
C VAL A 197 7.93 -13.48 0.64
N ILE A 198 7.63 -12.71 -0.41
CA ILE A 198 6.69 -11.57 -0.44
C ILE A 198 5.87 -11.62 -1.74
N ALA A 199 4.76 -10.87 -1.81
CA ALA A 199 3.87 -10.85 -2.97
C ALA A 199 3.54 -9.39 -3.41
N PRO A 200 3.76 -9.02 -4.68
CA PRO A 200 4.47 -9.76 -5.73
C PRO A 200 5.92 -10.13 -5.33
N PRO A 201 6.54 -11.16 -5.93
CA PRO A 201 7.90 -11.56 -5.58
C PRO A 201 8.95 -10.51 -5.97
N LEU A 202 10.12 -10.59 -5.34
CA LEU A 202 11.34 -9.92 -5.82
C LEU A 202 11.72 -10.48 -7.20
N ARG A 203 12.15 -9.63 -8.14
CA ARG A 203 12.47 -10.06 -9.52
C ARG A 203 13.93 -10.49 -9.66
N LEU A 204 14.16 -11.53 -10.46
CA LEU A 204 15.52 -12.08 -10.64
C LEU A 204 16.49 -11.13 -11.34
N ASP A 205 16.00 -10.23 -12.20
CA ASP A 205 16.85 -9.23 -12.86
C ASP A 205 17.45 -8.28 -11.80
N PRO A 206 18.79 -8.29 -11.60
CA PRO A 206 19.45 -7.50 -10.58
C PRO A 206 19.42 -5.98 -10.84
N SER A 207 19.02 -5.55 -12.04
CA SER A 207 18.80 -4.13 -12.36
C SER A 207 17.45 -3.60 -11.89
N THR A 208 16.50 -4.48 -11.54
CA THR A 208 15.13 -4.09 -11.14
C THR A 208 15.09 -3.09 -9.99
N PRO A 209 15.82 -3.27 -8.87
CA PRO A 209 15.79 -2.32 -7.75
C PRO A 209 16.29 -0.93 -8.16
N ASP A 210 17.35 -0.90 -8.96
CA ASP A 210 18.00 0.30 -9.47
C ASP A 210 17.12 1.05 -10.48
N CYS A 211 16.29 0.32 -11.24
CA CYS A 211 15.25 0.85 -12.11
C CYS A 211 14.11 1.46 -11.29
N LEU A 212 13.51 0.70 -10.36
CA LEU A 212 12.43 1.17 -9.50
C LEU A 212 12.83 2.38 -8.66
N MET A 213 14.08 2.45 -8.18
CA MET A 213 14.65 3.63 -7.52
C MET A 213 14.74 4.85 -8.45
N GLY A 214 15.11 4.66 -9.72
CA GLY A 214 15.05 5.70 -10.74
C GLY A 214 13.62 6.17 -11.05
N LEU A 215 12.65 5.25 -11.02
CA LEU A 215 11.23 5.55 -11.23
C LEU A 215 10.58 6.24 -10.02
N LEU A 216 11.10 6.03 -8.80
CA LEU A 216 10.83 6.86 -7.64
C LEU A 216 11.41 8.27 -7.82
N GLY A 217 12.64 8.38 -8.35
CA GLY A 217 13.30 9.66 -8.63
C GLY A 217 12.54 10.54 -9.62
N ASN A 218 11.98 9.96 -10.69
CA ASN A 218 11.33 10.69 -11.79
C ASN A 218 9.79 10.84 -11.69
N ASP A 219 9.18 10.43 -10.57
CA ASP A 219 7.72 10.46 -10.32
C ASP A 219 6.85 9.58 -11.23
N ILE A 220 7.39 8.55 -11.89
CA ILE A 220 6.55 7.46 -12.40
C ILE A 220 5.96 6.66 -11.23
N ILE A 221 6.78 6.36 -10.21
CA ILE A 221 6.34 5.82 -8.91
C ILE A 221 6.37 6.96 -7.90
N ASN A 222 5.29 7.10 -7.11
CA ASN A 222 5.05 8.30 -6.29
C ASN A 222 5.41 8.12 -4.82
N VAL A 223 5.35 6.90 -4.30
CA VAL A 223 5.50 6.58 -2.87
C VAL A 223 6.33 5.31 -2.71
N VAL A 224 7.09 5.23 -1.62
CA VAL A 224 7.74 4.00 -1.17
C VAL A 224 7.25 3.60 0.22
N ALA A 225 6.67 2.40 0.33
CA ALA A 225 6.18 1.81 1.57
C ALA A 225 7.13 0.69 2.07
N SER A 226 6.94 0.20 3.30
CA SER A 226 7.64 -1.01 3.76
C SER A 226 6.91 -2.31 3.41
N ASP A 227 5.59 -2.26 3.26
CA ASP A 227 4.70 -3.43 3.25
C ASP A 227 4.89 -4.35 4.46
N HIS A 228 5.19 -3.73 5.62
CA HIS A 228 5.70 -4.45 6.79
C HIS A 228 4.71 -5.48 7.32
N ARG A 229 5.05 -6.76 7.12
CA ARG A 229 4.35 -7.95 7.64
C ARG A 229 5.37 -8.97 8.11
N ALA A 230 5.98 -8.73 9.27
CA ALA A 230 7.02 -9.58 9.81
C ALA A 230 6.48 -10.94 10.28
N PHE A 231 7.11 -12.00 9.81
CA PHE A 231 6.98 -13.38 10.31
C PHE A 231 8.35 -13.86 10.77
N ASN A 232 8.38 -14.66 11.84
CA ASN A 232 9.61 -15.33 12.26
C ASN A 232 9.87 -16.60 11.42
N THR A 233 11.09 -17.13 11.50
CA THR A 233 11.54 -18.29 10.73
C THR A 233 10.69 -19.53 10.99
N LYS A 234 10.16 -19.71 12.21
CA LYS A 234 9.24 -20.83 12.54
C LYS A 234 7.88 -20.71 11.87
N GLN A 235 7.37 -19.48 11.69
CA GLN A 235 6.15 -19.22 10.94
C GLN A 235 6.38 -19.41 9.43
N LYS A 236 7.52 -18.93 8.90
CA LYS A 236 7.92 -19.19 7.51
C LYS A 236 7.97 -20.69 7.22
N ALA A 237 8.51 -21.49 8.14
CA ALA A 237 8.64 -22.96 8.04
C ALA A 237 7.30 -23.73 7.90
N MET A 238 6.13 -23.08 8.01
CA MET A 238 4.84 -23.66 7.64
C MET A 238 4.80 -24.17 6.19
N GLY A 239 5.57 -23.54 5.29
CA GLY A 239 5.74 -23.97 3.90
C GLY A 239 7.08 -24.60 3.58
N LYS A 240 7.73 -25.28 4.53
CA LYS A 240 9.04 -25.93 4.32
C LYS A 240 9.05 -26.91 3.13
N GLU A 241 7.98 -27.69 3.00
CA GLU A 241 7.81 -28.71 1.96
C GLU A 241 6.85 -28.24 0.84
N ASP A 242 6.41 -26.97 0.87
CA ASP A 242 5.43 -26.40 -0.06
C ASP A 242 5.45 -24.86 0.04
N PHE A 243 6.09 -24.20 -0.93
CA PHE A 243 6.22 -22.74 -0.95
C PHE A 243 4.88 -21.99 -0.92
N THR A 244 3.78 -22.58 -1.39
CA THR A 244 2.45 -21.95 -1.38
C THR A 244 1.90 -21.77 0.04
N LYS A 245 2.48 -22.46 1.02
CA LYS A 245 2.16 -22.35 2.45
C LYS A 245 3.13 -21.47 3.23
N ILE A 246 4.17 -20.88 2.59
CA ILE A 246 5.04 -19.91 3.25
C ILE A 246 4.25 -18.59 3.39
N PRO A 247 4.04 -18.05 4.61
CA PRO A 247 3.33 -16.79 4.76
C PRO A 247 4.09 -15.63 4.09
N HIS A 248 3.46 -15.00 3.11
CA HIS A 248 4.05 -13.88 2.35
C HIS A 248 4.18 -12.64 3.24
N GLY A 249 5.38 -12.07 3.35
CA GLY A 249 5.61 -10.86 4.15
C GLY A 249 7.05 -10.74 4.66
N ALA A 250 7.48 -9.51 4.90
CA ALA A 250 8.82 -9.17 5.36
C ALA A 250 8.81 -8.00 6.37
N ALA A 251 9.94 -7.83 7.07
CA ALA A 251 10.21 -6.64 7.89
C ALA A 251 10.79 -5.50 7.04
N GLY A 252 10.83 -4.27 7.57
CA GLY A 252 11.31 -3.09 6.82
C GLY A 252 10.78 -1.72 7.26
N VAL A 253 9.83 -1.65 8.21
CA VAL A 253 9.27 -0.36 8.68
C VAL A 253 10.32 0.53 9.35
N GLU A 254 11.31 -0.09 10.01
CA GLU A 254 12.44 0.62 10.63
C GLU A 254 13.48 1.06 9.58
N ASP A 255 13.73 0.21 8.59
CA ASP A 255 14.85 0.37 7.65
C ASP A 255 14.54 1.28 6.46
N ARG A 256 13.24 1.50 6.18
CA ARG A 256 12.73 2.21 4.99
C ARG A 256 13.44 3.53 4.71
N MET A 257 13.56 4.41 5.70
CA MET A 257 14.14 5.74 5.46
C MET A 257 15.64 5.66 5.18
N SER A 258 16.39 4.84 5.93
CA SER A 258 17.86 4.76 5.82
C SER A 258 18.31 4.08 4.53
N ILE A 259 17.61 3.04 4.08
CA ILE A 259 17.93 2.34 2.84
C ILE A 259 17.55 3.17 1.62
N ILE A 260 16.38 3.83 1.61
CA ILE A 260 16.00 4.72 0.51
C ILE A 260 16.90 5.96 0.47
N TRP A 261 17.43 6.41 1.61
CA TRP A 261 18.49 7.42 1.62
C TRP A 261 19.79 6.91 0.97
N GLU A 262 20.31 5.76 1.39
CA GLU A 262 21.55 5.18 0.84
C GLU A 262 21.43 4.86 -0.66
N ARG A 263 20.36 4.17 -1.07
CA ARG A 263 20.12 3.69 -2.45
C ARG A 263 19.58 4.78 -3.39
N GLY A 264 18.87 5.77 -2.84
CA GLY A 264 18.25 6.85 -3.62
C GLY A 264 19.10 8.12 -3.63
N VAL A 265 19.26 8.75 -2.46
CA VAL A 265 19.93 10.05 -2.32
C VAL A 265 21.45 9.90 -2.43
N ALA A 266 22.04 9.02 -1.62
CA ALA A 266 23.49 8.89 -1.49
C ALA A 266 24.14 8.15 -2.68
N ALA A 267 23.33 7.58 -3.58
CA ALA A 267 23.70 7.04 -4.89
C ALA A 267 23.37 8.00 -6.06
N GLY A 268 22.79 9.17 -5.81
CA GLY A 268 22.50 10.18 -6.83
C GLY A 268 21.32 9.87 -7.77
N LYS A 269 20.41 8.96 -7.39
CA LYS A 269 19.18 8.66 -8.14
C LYS A 269 18.08 9.71 -7.90
N MET A 270 18.13 10.40 -6.75
CA MET A 270 17.23 11.50 -6.38
C MET A 270 17.93 12.46 -5.41
N ASP A 271 17.35 13.64 -5.15
CA ASP A 271 17.82 14.58 -4.14
C ASP A 271 17.09 14.44 -2.79
N GLU A 272 17.51 15.21 -1.79
CA GLU A 272 16.91 15.21 -0.44
C GLU A 272 15.44 15.69 -0.43
N ASN A 273 15.04 16.53 -1.39
CA ASN A 273 13.67 17.03 -1.53
C ASN A 273 12.75 15.94 -2.09
N ARG A 274 13.20 15.24 -3.14
CA ARG A 274 12.48 14.10 -3.72
C ARG A 274 12.40 12.93 -2.75
N PHE A 275 13.41 12.69 -1.92
CA PHE A 275 13.34 11.76 -0.80
C PHE A 275 12.20 12.09 0.16
N VAL A 276 12.04 13.36 0.58
CA VAL A 276 10.91 13.81 1.41
C VAL A 276 9.58 13.59 0.69
N ALA A 277 9.52 13.83 -0.62
CA ALA A 277 8.33 13.60 -1.43
C ALA A 277 7.87 12.14 -1.42
N VAL A 278 8.75 11.18 -1.73
CA VAL A 278 8.39 9.75 -1.84
C VAL A 278 8.22 9.06 -0.48
N THR A 279 8.85 9.56 0.58
CA THR A 279 8.74 8.98 1.93
C THR A 279 7.65 9.61 2.79
N SER A 280 7.11 10.78 2.44
CA SER A 280 6.08 11.47 3.24
C SER A 280 5.08 12.31 2.43
N SER A 281 5.52 13.29 1.64
CA SER A 281 4.62 14.35 1.13
C SER A 281 3.63 13.83 0.09
N ASN A 282 4.03 12.90 -0.77
CA ASN A 282 3.13 12.31 -1.77
C ASN A 282 2.05 11.45 -1.11
N ALA A 283 2.42 10.61 -0.13
CA ALA A 283 1.45 9.88 0.68
C ALA A 283 0.47 10.85 1.38
N ALA A 284 0.96 11.92 2.01
CA ALA A 284 0.10 12.92 2.64
C ALA A 284 -0.88 13.58 1.64
N LYS A 285 -0.45 13.86 0.40
CA LYS A 285 -1.32 14.43 -0.65
C LYS A 285 -2.37 13.43 -1.13
N ILE A 286 -1.99 12.17 -1.32
CA ILE A 286 -2.86 11.08 -1.80
C ILE A 286 -3.93 10.72 -0.76
N TYR A 287 -3.55 10.62 0.52
CA TYR A 287 -4.45 10.29 1.64
C TYR A 287 -5.15 11.52 2.27
N ASN A 288 -5.10 12.69 1.62
CA ASN A 288 -5.79 13.92 2.04
C ASN A 288 -5.38 14.48 3.43
N LEU A 289 -4.09 14.37 3.77
CA LEU A 289 -3.48 14.85 5.02
C LEU A 289 -2.46 15.98 4.82
N TYR A 290 -2.13 16.37 3.59
CA TYR A 290 -1.20 17.48 3.30
C TYR A 290 -1.90 18.86 3.43
N PRO A 291 -1.25 19.92 3.96
CA PRO A 291 0.12 19.97 4.50
C PRO A 291 0.20 19.65 6.00
N ARG A 292 -0.89 19.18 6.63
CA ARG A 292 -0.90 18.82 8.06
C ARG A 292 0.13 17.74 8.41
N LYS A 293 0.40 16.82 7.47
CA LYS A 293 1.54 15.89 7.47
C LYS A 293 2.35 16.01 6.19
N GLY A 294 3.60 15.50 6.23
CA GLY A 294 4.49 15.48 5.08
C GLY A 294 5.03 16.86 4.67
N ARG A 295 5.02 17.85 5.59
CA ARG A 295 5.63 19.16 5.38
C ARG A 295 6.01 19.83 6.71
N ILE A 296 7.17 20.50 6.75
CA ILE A 296 7.60 21.37 7.84
C ILE A 296 7.16 22.80 7.53
N VAL A 297 6.01 23.21 8.08
CA VAL A 297 5.44 24.57 7.99
C VAL A 297 4.62 24.90 9.24
N PRO A 298 4.45 26.19 9.60
CA PRO A 298 3.53 26.62 10.65
C PRO A 298 2.12 26.04 10.47
N GLY A 299 1.54 25.52 11.55
CA GLY A 299 0.22 24.89 11.58
C GLY A 299 0.18 23.40 11.23
N ALA A 300 1.28 22.81 10.73
CA ALA A 300 1.37 21.35 10.54
C ALA A 300 1.51 20.61 11.89
N ASP A 301 1.13 19.32 11.93
CA ASP A 301 1.41 18.48 13.08
C ASP A 301 2.94 18.37 13.25
N ALA A 302 3.44 18.47 14.48
CA ALA A 302 4.87 18.32 14.78
C ALA A 302 5.28 16.83 14.80
N ASP A 303 5.21 16.19 13.64
CA ASP A 303 5.82 14.90 13.33
C ASP A 303 7.08 15.18 12.47
N VAL A 304 8.25 15.19 13.11
CA VAL A 304 9.51 15.73 12.57
C VAL A 304 10.67 14.80 12.89
N VAL A 305 11.61 14.65 11.97
CA VAL A 305 12.87 13.91 12.20
C VAL A 305 14.06 14.85 12.01
N VAL A 306 15.00 14.83 12.95
CA VAL A 306 16.35 15.39 12.74
C VAL A 306 17.21 14.26 12.19
N TRP A 307 17.64 14.44 10.95
CA TRP A 307 18.30 13.42 10.14
C TRP A 307 19.76 13.79 9.91
N ASP A 308 20.66 12.88 10.22
CA ASP A 308 22.09 13.03 9.93
C ASP A 308 22.40 12.36 8.58
N PRO A 309 22.71 13.13 7.52
CA PRO A 309 22.97 12.58 6.20
C PRO A 309 24.33 11.87 6.11
N ASP A 310 25.28 12.20 7.00
CA ASP A 310 26.68 11.77 6.95
C ASP A 310 26.99 10.62 7.90
N ALA A 311 26.28 10.54 9.04
CA ALA A 311 26.36 9.39 9.93
C ALA A 311 25.82 8.12 9.26
N SER A 312 26.42 6.98 9.61
CA SER A 312 26.09 5.69 9.01
C SER A 312 25.83 4.61 10.05
N ARG A 313 24.84 3.74 9.82
CA ARG A 313 24.60 2.51 10.58
C ARG A 313 24.77 1.27 9.70
N THR A 314 25.12 0.15 10.31
CA THR A 314 25.00 -1.17 9.68
C THR A 314 23.71 -1.81 10.19
N ILE A 315 22.86 -2.26 9.28
CA ILE A 315 21.59 -2.91 9.63
C ILE A 315 21.85 -4.34 10.11
N SER A 316 21.21 -4.74 11.20
CA SER A 316 21.28 -6.12 11.72
C SER A 316 20.02 -6.49 12.50
N ALA A 317 19.57 -7.74 12.34
CA ALA A 317 18.52 -8.36 13.14
C ALA A 317 18.85 -8.39 14.64
N SER A 318 20.14 -8.30 15.02
CA SER A 318 20.59 -8.24 16.42
C SER A 318 20.34 -6.89 17.11
N SER A 319 20.17 -5.81 16.34
CA SER A 319 20.00 -4.43 16.85
C SER A 319 18.67 -3.78 16.46
N GLN A 320 17.88 -4.42 15.59
CA GLN A 320 16.58 -3.92 15.18
C GLN A 320 15.55 -3.93 16.33
N VAL A 321 14.57 -3.03 16.25
CA VAL A 321 13.39 -2.98 17.13
C VAL A 321 12.11 -3.44 16.44
N GLN A 322 12.12 -3.57 15.10
CA GLN A 322 11.02 -4.18 14.36
C GLN A 322 10.91 -5.70 14.61
N GLY A 323 9.72 -6.26 14.38
CA GLY A 323 9.48 -7.69 14.55
C GLY A 323 10.18 -8.56 13.51
N GLY A 324 10.39 -9.83 13.86
CA GLY A 324 11.09 -10.83 13.05
C GLY A 324 12.43 -11.26 13.68
N ASP A 325 12.87 -12.49 13.38
CA ASP A 325 14.18 -13.03 13.76
C ASP A 325 15.21 -12.94 12.60
N PHE A 326 14.83 -12.27 11.51
CA PHE A 326 15.62 -12.07 10.30
C PHE A 326 15.43 -10.63 9.79
N ASN A 327 16.47 -10.02 9.21
CA ASN A 327 16.40 -8.74 8.51
C ASN A 327 16.84 -8.92 7.05
N LEU A 328 16.03 -8.48 6.07
CA LEU A 328 16.35 -8.66 4.65
C LEU A 328 17.58 -7.85 4.19
N TYR A 329 18.01 -6.88 5.00
CA TYR A 329 19.09 -5.95 4.71
C TYR A 329 20.28 -6.16 5.65
N GLU A 330 20.41 -7.36 6.23
CA GLU A 330 21.48 -7.76 7.14
C GLU A 330 22.87 -7.38 6.59
N GLY A 331 23.69 -6.71 7.41
CA GLY A 331 25.03 -6.29 7.05
C GLY A 331 25.11 -5.10 6.08
N GLN A 332 23.98 -4.59 5.55
CA GLN A 332 24.01 -3.41 4.70
C GLN A 332 24.36 -2.17 5.53
N ARG A 333 25.39 -1.44 5.09
CA ARG A 333 25.77 -0.13 5.65
C ARG A 333 24.98 0.96 4.92
N CYS A 334 24.23 1.75 5.68
CA CYS A 334 23.49 2.91 5.16
C CYS A 334 24.01 4.19 5.81
N ARG A 335 24.33 5.20 4.99
CA ARG A 335 24.36 6.61 5.37
C ARG A 335 22.93 7.11 5.56
N GLY A 336 22.77 8.22 6.27
CA GLY A 336 21.44 8.73 6.60
C GLY A 336 20.83 7.98 7.79
N VAL A 337 20.81 8.63 8.96
CA VAL A 337 20.21 8.06 10.17
C VAL A 337 19.34 9.07 10.91
N PRO A 338 18.22 8.64 11.52
CA PRO A 338 17.42 9.49 12.39
C PRO A 338 18.13 9.64 13.75
N LEU A 339 18.64 10.83 14.05
CA LEU A 339 19.20 11.13 15.38
C LEU A 339 18.09 11.35 16.40
N VAL A 340 17.03 12.04 15.97
CA VAL A 340 15.89 12.41 16.78
C VAL A 340 14.61 12.23 15.98
N THR A 341 13.62 11.56 16.61
CA THR A 341 12.25 11.49 16.10
C THR A 341 11.32 12.18 17.10
N ILE A 342 10.54 13.13 16.60
CA ILE A 342 9.48 13.83 17.31
C ILE A 342 8.16 13.40 16.69
N SER A 343 7.20 12.98 17.51
CA SER A 343 5.82 12.77 17.06
C SER A 343 4.84 13.53 17.93
N ARG A 344 3.90 14.21 17.29
CA ARG A 344 2.89 15.09 17.92
C ARG A 344 3.51 16.07 18.91
N GLY A 345 4.66 16.62 18.54
CA GLY A 345 5.46 17.57 19.33
C GLY A 345 6.09 17.00 20.61
N ARG A 346 6.20 15.67 20.71
CA ARG A 346 6.91 14.98 21.79
C ARG A 346 8.11 14.26 21.22
N LEU A 347 9.24 14.38 21.90
CA LEU A 347 10.42 13.57 21.64
C LEU A 347 10.08 12.10 21.92
N VAL A 348 10.20 11.22 20.91
CA VAL A 348 9.88 9.78 21.04
C VAL A 348 11.08 8.88 20.77
N CYS A 349 12.11 9.39 20.08
CA CYS A 349 13.42 8.74 19.97
C CYS A 349 14.52 9.80 19.99
N GLU A 350 15.59 9.57 20.74
CA GLU A 350 16.79 10.40 20.78
C GLU A 350 17.99 9.49 21.05
N SER A 351 19.05 9.56 20.23
CA SER A 351 20.29 8.77 20.41
C SER A 351 20.05 7.26 20.56
N GLY A 352 19.08 6.71 19.81
CA GLY A 352 18.70 5.30 19.86
C GLY A 352 17.79 4.90 21.05
N VAL A 353 17.49 5.82 21.97
CA VAL A 353 16.60 5.56 23.11
C VAL A 353 15.16 5.91 22.75
N PHE A 354 14.30 4.90 22.63
CA PHE A 354 12.87 5.07 22.42
C PHE A 354 12.14 5.39 23.74
N THR A 355 11.31 6.44 23.73
CA THR A 355 10.53 6.88 24.90
C THR A 355 9.14 7.33 24.48
N CYS A 356 8.19 6.40 24.38
CA CYS A 356 6.79 6.71 24.07
C CYS A 356 5.84 5.75 24.79
N ALA A 357 4.77 6.29 25.39
CA ALA A 357 3.74 5.48 26.02
C ALA A 357 2.78 4.88 24.97
N GLN A 358 2.43 3.60 25.12
CA GLN A 358 1.44 2.93 24.28
C GLN A 358 0.11 3.72 24.26
N GLY A 359 -0.53 3.84 23.10
CA GLY A 359 -1.75 4.62 22.94
C GLY A 359 -1.55 6.15 22.84
N SER A 360 -0.31 6.65 22.77
CA SER A 360 -0.02 8.06 22.44
C SER A 360 -0.38 8.44 21.00
N GLY A 361 -0.40 7.46 20.09
CA GLY A 361 -0.88 7.61 18.73
C GLY A 361 -2.37 7.98 18.65
N ARG A 362 -2.79 8.49 17.48
CA ARG A 362 -4.19 8.85 17.21
C ARG A 362 -4.56 8.46 15.79
N PHE A 363 -5.80 8.01 15.60
CA PHE A 363 -6.38 7.85 14.28
C PHE A 363 -6.61 9.21 13.62
N TYR A 364 -6.39 9.28 12.30
CA TYR A 364 -6.63 10.47 11.49
C TYR A 364 -7.74 10.17 10.48
N PRO A 365 -8.94 10.75 10.64
CA PRO A 365 -10.01 10.63 9.65
C PRO A 365 -9.58 11.27 8.32
N MET A 366 -9.47 10.46 7.27
CA MET A 366 -9.15 10.92 5.92
C MET A 366 -10.44 11.35 5.23
N ARG A 367 -10.49 12.61 4.76
CA ARG A 367 -11.65 13.12 4.01
C ARG A 367 -11.64 12.56 2.59
N SER A 368 -12.80 12.24 2.04
CA SER A 368 -12.95 11.86 0.62
C SER A 368 -12.58 13.01 -0.31
N PHE A 369 -12.40 12.69 -1.60
CA PHE A 369 -12.05 13.63 -2.67
C PHE A 369 -10.77 14.47 -2.39
N PRO A 370 -9.59 13.84 -2.18
CA PRO A 370 -8.32 14.56 -2.15
C PRO A 370 -8.12 15.40 -3.43
N ASP A 371 -7.89 16.71 -3.24
CA ASP A 371 -7.69 17.68 -4.34
C ASP A 371 -6.58 17.22 -5.31
N PHE A 372 -5.51 16.63 -4.77
CA PHE A 372 -4.38 16.09 -5.53
C PHE A 372 -4.79 15.05 -6.60
N LEU A 373 -5.81 14.24 -6.31
CA LEU A 373 -6.33 13.23 -7.25
C LEU A 373 -7.51 13.77 -8.06
N TYR A 374 -8.49 14.39 -7.38
CA TYR A 374 -9.82 14.65 -7.94
C TYR A 374 -9.99 16.02 -8.60
N LYS A 375 -9.16 17.02 -8.31
CA LYS A 375 -9.30 18.37 -8.88
C LYS A 375 -9.20 18.37 -10.42
N LYS A 376 -8.28 17.57 -10.96
CA LYS A 376 -8.17 17.31 -12.41
C LYS A 376 -9.33 16.48 -12.97
N MET A 377 -9.88 15.56 -12.19
CA MET A 377 -11.02 14.72 -12.60
C MET A 377 -12.29 15.54 -12.83
N VAL A 378 -12.56 16.54 -11.98
CA VAL A 378 -13.70 17.48 -12.15
C VAL A 378 -13.68 18.17 -13.51
N GLN A 379 -12.49 18.54 -14.01
CA GLN A 379 -12.37 19.18 -15.33
C GLN A 379 -12.38 18.14 -16.47
N ARG A 380 -11.79 16.97 -16.25
CA ARG A 380 -11.83 15.85 -17.21
C ARG A 380 -13.26 15.42 -17.51
N GLU A 381 -14.10 15.28 -16.50
CA GLU A 381 -15.49 14.86 -16.64
C GLU A 381 -16.35 15.83 -17.46
N LYS A 382 -16.14 17.14 -17.25
CA LYS A 382 -16.78 18.19 -18.07
C LYS A 382 -16.35 18.13 -19.54
N THR A 383 -15.08 17.82 -19.78
CA THR A 383 -14.45 17.88 -21.11
C THR A 383 -14.71 16.61 -21.93
N GLN A 384 -14.72 15.44 -21.29
CA GLN A 384 -14.89 14.13 -21.94
C GLN A 384 -16.36 13.67 -22.00
N ARG A 385 -17.32 14.58 -21.78
CA ARG A 385 -18.75 14.28 -21.86
C ARG A 385 -19.15 13.87 -23.28
N LEU A 386 -19.41 12.58 -23.46
CA LEU A 386 -19.93 12.03 -24.71
C LEU A 386 -21.26 12.70 -25.10
N ARG A 387 -21.44 12.91 -26.41
CA ARG A 387 -22.68 13.44 -27.00
C ARG A 387 -23.20 12.45 -28.03
N ALA A 388 -24.52 12.23 -28.03
CA ALA A 388 -25.15 11.54 -29.14
C ALA A 388 -25.01 12.38 -30.42
N VAL A 389 -24.83 11.73 -31.56
CA VAL A 389 -25.02 12.37 -32.87
C VAL A 389 -26.52 12.51 -33.06
N ASP A 390 -27.00 13.75 -33.20
CA ASP A 390 -28.39 14.03 -33.52
C ASP A 390 -28.72 13.49 -34.93
N ARG A 391 -29.84 12.78 -35.04
CA ARG A 391 -30.30 12.13 -36.26
C ARG A 391 -31.83 12.16 -36.29
N ALA A 392 -32.39 12.42 -37.47
CA ALA A 392 -33.80 12.16 -37.71
C ALA A 392 -34.10 10.67 -37.41
N PRO A 393 -35.27 10.35 -36.82
CA PRO A 393 -35.69 8.97 -36.64
C PRO A 393 -35.67 8.20 -37.96
N TYR A 394 -35.20 6.95 -37.93
CA TYR A 394 -35.18 6.09 -39.12
C TYR A 394 -36.61 5.83 -39.61
N SER A 395 -36.88 6.18 -40.87
CA SER A 395 -38.20 6.10 -41.50
C SER A 395 -38.27 5.09 -42.65
N GLY A 396 -37.20 4.31 -42.87
CA GLY A 396 -37.19 3.24 -43.88
C GLY A 396 -37.80 1.94 -43.35
N ASP A 397 -37.98 0.98 -44.25
CA ASP A 397 -38.51 -0.35 -43.91
C ASP A 397 -37.53 -1.12 -43.00
N ILE A 398 -38.09 -1.87 -42.05
CA ILE A 398 -37.33 -2.78 -41.17
C ILE A 398 -37.60 -4.21 -41.61
N ALA A 399 -36.54 -4.99 -41.84
CA ALA A 399 -36.67 -6.40 -42.19
C ALA A 399 -37.35 -7.20 -41.07
N ALA A 400 -38.28 -8.08 -41.42
CA ALA A 400 -38.96 -8.94 -40.45
C ALA A 400 -37.97 -9.97 -39.85
N VAL A 401 -37.70 -9.85 -38.55
CA VAL A 401 -36.81 -10.77 -37.83
C VAL A 401 -37.64 -11.90 -37.21
N ASN A 402 -37.47 -13.12 -37.71
CA ASN A 402 -38.07 -14.34 -37.16
C ASN A 402 -37.35 -14.78 -35.86
N ASN A 403 -37.51 -14.01 -34.77
CA ASN A 403 -37.03 -14.40 -33.46
C ASN A 403 -37.97 -15.46 -32.84
N SER A 404 -37.60 -16.74 -32.98
CA SER A 404 -38.28 -17.88 -32.34
C SER A 404 -37.96 -18.00 -30.84
N ILE A 405 -38.06 -16.90 -30.09
CA ILE A 405 -37.94 -16.88 -28.63
C ILE A 405 -39.35 -16.94 -28.06
N ARG A 406 -39.71 -18.10 -27.49
CA ARG A 406 -41.03 -18.30 -26.86
C ARG A 406 -41.22 -17.30 -25.71
N LYS A 407 -42.28 -16.50 -25.78
CA LYS A 407 -42.89 -15.93 -24.58
C LYS A 407 -43.62 -17.07 -23.86
N GLU A 408 -43.14 -17.46 -22.68
CA GLU A 408 -43.93 -18.29 -21.79
C GLU A 408 -45.03 -17.44 -21.14
N SER A 409 -46.27 -17.72 -21.53
CA SER A 409 -47.48 -17.33 -20.79
C SER A 409 -48.21 -18.60 -20.40
N ALA A 410 -48.23 -18.92 -19.12
CA ALA A 410 -48.73 -20.19 -18.62
C ALA A 410 -50.27 -20.29 -18.62
N THR A 411 -50.80 -21.45 -19.02
CA THR A 411 -51.80 -22.26 -18.28
C THR A 411 -52.05 -23.59 -19.03
N PRO A 412 -52.57 -24.65 -18.37
CA PRO A 412 -52.25 -26.04 -18.72
C PRO A 412 -53.33 -26.77 -19.54
N GLU A 413 -52.91 -27.78 -20.32
CA GLU A 413 -53.48 -29.14 -20.40
C GLU A 413 -52.82 -29.97 -21.52
N GLY A 414 -52.76 -31.29 -21.38
CA GLY A 414 -52.45 -32.24 -22.46
C GLY A 414 -51.14 -33.02 -22.35
N ASP A 415 -51.25 -34.33 -22.07
CA ASP A 415 -50.18 -35.31 -22.20
C ASP A 415 -49.71 -35.51 -23.66
N VAL A 416 -48.42 -35.86 -23.84
CA VAL A 416 -47.86 -36.98 -24.65
C VAL A 416 -46.34 -36.78 -24.79
N PRO A 417 -45.48 -37.81 -24.56
CA PRO A 417 -44.02 -37.69 -24.65
C PRO A 417 -43.45 -38.12 -26.01
N MET A 418 -42.37 -37.48 -26.48
CA MET A 418 -41.22 -38.14 -27.15
C MET A 418 -40.09 -37.19 -27.59
N ARG A 419 -38.85 -37.60 -27.29
CA ARG A 419 -37.55 -37.30 -27.94
C ARG A 419 -37.04 -35.85 -28.08
N ALA A 420 -35.84 -35.64 -27.55
CA ALA A 420 -34.98 -34.50 -27.86
C ALA A 420 -34.50 -34.52 -29.32
N SER A 421 -34.53 -33.34 -29.97
CA SER A 421 -33.87 -33.10 -31.26
C SER A 421 -32.85 -31.98 -31.09
N THR A 422 -31.57 -32.30 -31.27
CA THR A 422 -30.46 -31.36 -31.27
C THR A 422 -30.47 -30.52 -32.56
N ARG A 423 -30.88 -29.25 -32.44
CA ARG A 423 -30.70 -28.24 -33.51
C ARG A 423 -30.26 -26.90 -32.92
N HIS A 424 -28.96 -26.78 -32.62
CA HIS A 424 -28.32 -25.47 -32.49
C HIS A 424 -28.17 -24.84 -33.88
N ALA A 425 -29.23 -24.20 -34.34
CA ALA A 425 -29.23 -23.33 -35.51
C ALA A 425 -29.41 -21.87 -35.03
N GLY A 426 -28.40 -21.35 -34.33
CA GLY A 426 -28.31 -19.96 -33.93
C GLY A 426 -27.05 -19.34 -34.55
N VAL A 427 -27.21 -18.25 -35.30
CA VAL A 427 -26.08 -17.44 -35.75
C VAL A 427 -25.45 -16.81 -34.51
N ARG A 428 -24.19 -17.14 -34.23
CA ARG A 428 -23.45 -16.62 -33.08
C ARG A 428 -23.11 -15.16 -33.34
N ASP A 429 -23.45 -14.26 -32.41
CA ASP A 429 -22.92 -12.89 -32.46
C ASP A 429 -21.40 -12.96 -32.23
N LEU A 430 -20.63 -12.36 -33.12
CA LEU A 430 -19.17 -12.28 -33.02
C LEU A 430 -18.70 -11.32 -31.92
N HIS A 431 -19.61 -10.48 -31.40
CA HIS A 431 -19.38 -9.62 -30.24
C HIS A 431 -19.81 -10.28 -28.91
N GLU A 432 -20.61 -11.35 -28.94
CA GLU A 432 -20.83 -12.20 -27.76
C GLU A 432 -19.62 -13.10 -27.54
N SER A 433 -18.72 -12.65 -26.66
CA SER A 433 -17.68 -13.53 -26.13
C SER A 433 -18.33 -14.71 -25.39
N SER A 434 -18.01 -15.93 -25.78
CA SER A 434 -18.38 -17.13 -25.00
C SER A 434 -17.61 -17.25 -23.68
N PHE A 435 -16.74 -16.30 -23.38
CA PHE A 435 -16.07 -16.16 -22.09
C PHE A 435 -16.99 -15.43 -21.11
N SER A 436 -17.91 -16.18 -20.49
CA SER A 436 -18.77 -15.65 -19.42
C SER A 436 -17.92 -15.29 -18.19
N LEU A 437 -18.05 -14.07 -17.70
CA LEU A 437 -17.36 -13.59 -16.50
C LEU A 437 -18.19 -13.78 -15.21
N SER A 438 -19.43 -14.26 -15.34
CA SER A 438 -20.21 -14.79 -14.21
C SER A 438 -20.08 -16.30 -14.22
N GLY A 439 -19.05 -16.80 -13.51
CA GLY A 439 -19.05 -18.18 -13.06
C GLY A 439 -20.15 -18.35 -12.03
N ALA A 440 -21.33 -18.79 -12.46
CA ALA A 440 -22.40 -19.15 -11.54
C ALA A 440 -21.91 -20.31 -10.66
N GLN A 441 -21.84 -20.09 -9.35
CA GLN A 441 -21.42 -21.13 -8.43
C GLN A 441 -22.56 -22.13 -8.23
N VAL A 442 -22.20 -23.37 -7.89
CA VAL A 442 -23.16 -24.50 -7.74
C VAL A 442 -24.22 -24.23 -6.66
N ASP A 443 -23.99 -23.24 -5.79
CA ASP A 443 -24.88 -22.79 -4.73
C ASP A 443 -25.64 -21.47 -5.01
N ASP A 444 -25.55 -20.85 -6.19
CA ASP A 444 -26.24 -19.57 -6.48
C ASP A 444 -27.78 -19.66 -6.44
N HIS A 445 -28.34 -20.87 -6.47
CA HIS A 445 -29.76 -21.13 -6.24
C HIS A 445 -30.14 -21.30 -4.75
N ILE A 446 -29.17 -21.25 -3.83
CA ILE A 446 -29.40 -21.32 -2.39
C ILE A 446 -29.56 -19.88 -1.84
N PRO A 447 -30.76 -19.47 -1.38
CA PRO A 447 -30.96 -18.12 -0.87
C PRO A 447 -30.17 -17.88 0.44
N LYS A 448 -29.02 -17.21 0.31
CA LYS A 448 -28.18 -16.77 1.43
C LYS A 448 -28.97 -15.78 2.30
N ARG A 449 -29.41 -16.22 3.49
CA ARG A 449 -30.16 -15.38 4.45
C ARG A 449 -29.33 -14.15 4.81
N SER A 450 -29.93 -12.98 4.66
CA SER A 450 -29.40 -11.72 5.23
C SER A 450 -29.15 -11.89 6.73
N SER A 451 -27.97 -11.48 7.17
CA SER A 451 -27.41 -11.70 8.51
C SER A 451 -28.39 -11.41 9.66
N ALA A 452 -28.79 -12.47 10.37
CA ALA A 452 -29.35 -12.34 11.70
C ALA A 452 -28.20 -12.19 12.72
N ARG A 453 -28.20 -11.12 13.53
CA ARG A 453 -27.34 -11.03 14.72
C ARG A 453 -27.76 -12.11 15.70
N ILE A 454 -26.99 -13.19 15.79
CA ILE A 454 -27.14 -14.18 16.88
C ILE A 454 -26.45 -13.62 18.12
N LEU A 455 -27.22 -12.95 18.97
CA LEU A 455 -26.85 -12.79 20.38
C LEU A 455 -26.98 -14.16 21.05
N ALA A 456 -25.84 -14.68 21.54
CA ALA A 456 -25.69 -15.87 22.40
C ALA A 456 -26.35 -17.18 21.90
N PRO A 457 -25.58 -18.23 21.54
CA PRO A 457 -26.16 -19.55 21.28
C PRO A 457 -26.73 -20.16 22.57
N PRO A 458 -28.03 -20.53 22.63
CA PRO A 458 -28.60 -21.24 23.76
C PRO A 458 -28.22 -22.72 23.68
N GLY A 459 -27.14 -23.12 24.36
CA GLY A 459 -26.58 -24.47 24.19
C GLY A 459 -25.51 -24.88 25.20
N GLY A 460 -25.54 -24.32 26.41
CA GLY A 460 -24.65 -24.79 27.47
C GLY A 460 -25.06 -26.18 27.98
N ARG A 461 -24.28 -27.22 27.65
CA ARG A 461 -24.18 -28.44 28.47
C ARG A 461 -22.77 -29.03 28.39
N SER A 462 -22.02 -28.81 29.46
CA SER A 462 -20.81 -29.57 29.77
C SER A 462 -21.19 -31.01 30.14
N SER A 463 -20.62 -31.97 29.43
CA SER A 463 -20.45 -33.34 29.90
C SER A 463 -19.00 -33.74 29.63
N GLY A 464 -18.13 -33.58 30.63
CA GLY A 464 -16.86 -34.29 30.63
C GLY A 464 -17.07 -35.76 30.98
N ILE A 465 -16.05 -36.58 30.76
CA ILE A 465 -15.59 -37.69 31.61
C ILE A 465 -14.41 -38.38 30.87
N TRP A 466 -13.27 -38.44 31.57
CA TRP A 466 -11.96 -39.02 31.20
C TRP A 466 -11.20 -38.40 30.02
#